data_AF-A0A936T6A9-F1
#
_entry.id   AF-A0A936T6A9-F1
#
_cell.length_a   1.000
_cell.length_b   1.000
_cell.length_c   1.000
_cell.angle_alpha   90.00
_cell.angle_beta   90.00
_cell.angle_gamma   90.00
#
_symmetry.space_group_name_H-M   'P 1'
#
loop_
_entity.id
_entity.type
_entity.pdbx_description
1 polymer ?
#
loop_
_entity_poly.entity_id
_entity_poly.type
_entity_poly.pdbx_seq_one_letter_code
_entity_poly.pdbx_strand_id
1 'polypeptide(L)'
;MPMSNPSSGNIKGLRLTDFPELVQQWHPTKNGDVKPQDCSAISSMKVWWCCPVNAHHAWRAAIWNRTRRGTGCPFCLGRRATVDNWFERFPLGLIREWDVEKNGNIEPDDILYSTDRRVWWKCSKNSKHVWRASVANRIARHGCPICEGRPTSKPNSLVECRPDLAMQWHPSKNTDLFPEDVTIGSQRRVWWRCPNGPDHEWEAMVSMRVQSSGCPFCRMFPRRLSSTNSLATRAPHLIAEWHPTKNGTLTPNDVTMGAPRAAWWVCPKGHEYETLIANRTRIGHGTGCPVCAGHQLIPSTTFAAIFPNIAAEWHPTKNGSLLPTDVAPHAGHRVWWKCAKGPDHEWQTIINQRTNAQRRRGCPFCANFRVSVTNSLASRFPDIASQWHPTKNRPLKPKNVVFSTTRSVYWYCHRGHEWKAPVRDLTHRGRRCPHCVWR
;
A
#
# COMPACT_ATOMS: atom_id res chain seq x y z
N MET A 1 15.85 -49.33 -46.74
CA MET A 1 17.14 -49.79 -46.17
C MET A 1 17.36 -49.09 -44.84
N PRO A 2 17.79 -49.79 -43.77
CA PRO A 2 18.00 -49.17 -42.47
C PRO A 2 19.29 -48.34 -42.52
N MET A 3 19.16 -47.02 -42.41
CA MET A 3 20.31 -46.12 -42.22
C MET A 3 20.96 -46.45 -40.88
N SER A 4 22.25 -46.75 -40.92
CA SER A 4 23.13 -47.02 -39.80
C SER A 4 23.06 -45.89 -38.77
N ASN A 5 22.84 -46.24 -37.50
CA ASN A 5 22.89 -45.31 -36.38
C ASN A 5 24.34 -44.79 -36.24
N PRO A 6 24.62 -43.48 -36.37
CA PRO A 6 25.92 -42.96 -35.98
C PRO A 6 26.03 -43.13 -34.46
N SER A 7 27.08 -43.84 -34.08
CA SER A 7 27.54 -44.07 -32.72
C SER A 7 27.44 -42.80 -31.86
N SER A 8 27.11 -43.01 -30.59
CA SER A 8 27.05 -42.05 -29.49
C SER A 8 28.38 -41.34 -29.25
N GLY A 9 28.76 -40.45 -30.17
CA GLY A 9 29.90 -39.55 -30.09
C GLY A 9 29.56 -38.26 -29.36
N ASN A 10 30.57 -37.62 -28.77
CA ASN A 10 30.44 -36.35 -28.08
C ASN A 10 30.15 -35.22 -29.10
N ILE A 11 28.87 -34.90 -29.31
CA ILE A 11 28.42 -33.86 -30.26
C ILE A 11 28.59 -32.41 -29.75
N LYS A 12 29.34 -32.20 -28.67
CA LYS A 12 29.53 -30.88 -28.05
C LYS A 12 30.50 -30.06 -28.89
N GLY A 13 30.03 -28.92 -29.42
CA GLY A 13 30.82 -28.03 -30.29
C GLY A 13 30.53 -28.17 -31.79
N LEU A 14 29.79 -29.22 -32.20
CA LEU A 14 29.39 -29.41 -33.60
C LEU A 14 28.26 -28.47 -34.01
N ARG A 15 28.24 -28.11 -35.29
CA ARG A 15 27.16 -27.39 -35.96
C ARG A 15 26.23 -28.37 -36.67
N LEU A 16 25.03 -27.92 -37.01
CA LEU A 16 24.07 -28.75 -37.75
C LEU A 16 24.58 -29.10 -39.16
N THR A 17 25.41 -28.24 -39.76
CA THR A 17 26.07 -28.48 -41.04
C THR A 17 26.98 -29.70 -41.05
N ASP A 18 27.45 -30.16 -39.88
CA ASP A 18 28.27 -31.37 -39.75
C ASP A 18 27.43 -32.65 -39.93
N PHE A 19 26.10 -32.52 -40.04
CA PHE A 19 25.14 -33.61 -40.26
C PHE A 19 24.37 -33.40 -41.60
N PRO A 20 24.99 -33.64 -42.76
CA PRO A 20 24.40 -33.33 -44.08
C PRO A 20 23.06 -34.04 -44.33
N GLU A 21 22.91 -35.27 -43.86
CA GLU A 21 21.66 -36.06 -43.85
C GLU A 21 20.50 -35.35 -43.14
N LEU A 22 20.78 -34.59 -42.07
CA LEU A 22 19.79 -33.81 -41.35
C LEU A 22 19.53 -32.47 -42.03
N VAL A 23 20.55 -31.83 -42.60
CA VAL A 23 20.39 -30.59 -43.37
C VAL A 23 19.48 -30.79 -44.58
N GLN A 24 19.55 -31.95 -45.24
CA GLN A 24 18.61 -32.31 -46.33
C GLN A 24 17.16 -32.44 -45.86
N GLN A 25 16.95 -32.73 -44.58
CA GLN A 25 15.63 -32.83 -43.96
C GLN A 25 15.16 -31.48 -43.40
N TRP A 26 15.87 -30.38 -43.67
CA TRP A 26 15.45 -29.04 -43.29
C TRP A 26 14.25 -28.59 -44.13
N HIS A 27 13.19 -28.10 -43.49
CA HIS A 27 12.01 -27.70 -44.23
C HIS A 27 12.31 -26.44 -45.08
N PRO A 28 11.94 -26.41 -46.39
CA PRO A 28 12.38 -25.37 -47.33
C PRO A 28 11.86 -23.97 -47.00
N THR A 29 10.63 -23.83 -46.48
CA THR A 29 9.98 -22.52 -46.28
C THR A 29 9.51 -22.21 -44.86
N LYS A 30 9.35 -23.21 -43.98
CA LYS A 30 8.71 -23.03 -42.66
C LYS A 30 9.63 -22.56 -41.54
N ASN A 31 10.94 -22.45 -41.80
CA ASN A 31 11.93 -22.02 -40.80
C ASN A 31 12.23 -20.51 -40.83
N GLY A 32 11.56 -19.74 -41.71
CA GLY A 32 11.79 -18.31 -41.85
C GLY A 32 13.26 -18.01 -42.14
N ASP A 33 13.83 -17.05 -41.40
CA ASP A 33 15.23 -16.61 -41.57
C ASP A 33 16.27 -17.55 -40.95
N VAL A 34 15.83 -18.57 -40.19
CA VAL A 34 16.75 -19.49 -39.51
C VAL A 34 17.35 -20.45 -40.53
N LYS A 35 18.68 -20.41 -40.68
CA LYS A 35 19.41 -21.28 -41.58
C LYS A 35 20.17 -22.39 -40.83
N PRO A 36 20.38 -23.56 -41.45
CA PRO A 36 21.14 -24.65 -40.84
C PRO A 36 22.57 -24.25 -40.42
N GLN A 37 23.22 -23.31 -41.14
CA GLN A 37 24.59 -22.87 -40.85
C GLN A 37 24.73 -22.15 -39.49
N ASP A 38 23.64 -21.55 -39.02
CA ASP A 38 23.61 -20.75 -37.79
C ASP A 38 23.25 -21.60 -36.56
N CYS A 39 23.00 -22.89 -36.75
CA CYS A 39 22.46 -23.78 -35.73
C CYS A 39 23.54 -24.70 -35.14
N SER A 40 23.66 -24.74 -33.81
CA SER A 40 24.46 -25.75 -33.10
C SER A 40 23.73 -27.09 -33.02
N ALA A 41 24.47 -28.20 -33.11
CA ALA A 41 23.96 -29.57 -33.05
C ALA A 41 23.27 -29.93 -31.72
N ILE A 42 23.57 -29.21 -30.63
CA ILE A 42 22.96 -29.44 -29.29
C ILE A 42 21.82 -28.47 -28.97
N SER A 43 21.39 -27.66 -29.95
CA SER A 43 20.37 -26.64 -29.72
C SER A 43 19.01 -27.27 -29.34
N SER A 44 18.37 -26.70 -28.31
CA SER A 44 16.99 -26.99 -27.92
C SER A 44 15.96 -26.31 -28.83
N MET A 45 16.41 -25.46 -29.77
CA MET A 45 15.57 -24.76 -30.72
C MET A 45 14.79 -25.74 -31.60
N LYS A 46 13.47 -25.53 -31.66
CA LYS A 46 12.52 -26.36 -32.41
C LYS A 46 12.31 -25.79 -33.80
N VAL A 47 12.82 -26.49 -34.81
CA VAL A 47 12.73 -26.15 -36.22
C VAL A 47 11.85 -27.16 -36.95
N TRP A 48 11.39 -26.78 -38.14
CA TRP A 48 10.63 -27.62 -39.04
C TRP A 48 11.56 -28.51 -39.86
N TRP A 49 11.21 -29.80 -39.88
CA TRP A 49 11.86 -30.84 -40.66
C TRP A 49 10.87 -31.37 -41.69
N CYS A 50 11.36 -31.81 -42.84
CA CYS A 50 10.63 -32.55 -43.85
C CYS A 50 11.19 -33.97 -43.99
N CYS A 51 10.33 -34.94 -44.30
CA CYS A 51 10.76 -36.31 -44.46
C CYS A 51 11.38 -36.49 -45.85
N PRO A 52 12.51 -37.20 -45.96
CA PRO A 52 13.11 -37.46 -47.26
C PRO A 52 12.30 -38.49 -48.08
N VAL A 53 11.41 -39.25 -47.43
CA VAL A 53 10.58 -40.30 -48.08
C VAL A 53 9.22 -39.76 -48.54
N ASN A 54 8.64 -38.80 -47.81
CA ASN A 54 7.34 -38.21 -48.19
C ASN A 54 7.36 -36.71 -47.86
N ALA A 55 7.31 -35.87 -48.90
CA ALA A 55 7.38 -34.41 -48.78
C ALA A 55 6.22 -33.81 -47.95
N HIS A 56 5.10 -34.51 -47.80
CA HIS A 56 3.97 -34.09 -46.97
C HIS A 56 4.23 -34.29 -45.47
N HIS A 57 5.20 -35.11 -45.09
CA HIS A 57 5.57 -35.31 -43.68
C HIS A 57 6.47 -34.17 -43.21
N ALA A 58 5.83 -33.09 -42.76
CA ALA A 58 6.51 -31.96 -42.11
C ALA A 58 6.26 -31.98 -40.60
N TRP A 59 7.31 -31.95 -39.78
CA TRP A 59 7.14 -31.90 -38.32
C TRP A 59 8.12 -30.94 -37.65
N ARG A 60 7.72 -30.43 -36.49
CA ARG A 60 8.54 -29.56 -35.66
C ARG A 60 9.23 -30.35 -34.55
N ALA A 61 10.56 -30.31 -34.51
CA ALA A 61 11.39 -30.99 -33.50
C ALA A 61 12.63 -30.19 -33.14
N ALA A 62 13.15 -30.39 -31.92
CA ALA A 62 14.38 -29.76 -31.47
C ALA A 62 15.60 -30.39 -32.16
N ILE A 63 16.60 -29.56 -32.52
CA ILE A 63 17.80 -30.00 -33.25
C ILE A 63 18.54 -31.13 -32.51
N TRP A 64 18.73 -30.99 -31.19
CA TRP A 64 19.42 -32.00 -30.39
C TRP A 64 18.72 -33.38 -30.36
N ASN A 65 17.39 -33.44 -30.55
CA ASN A 65 16.67 -34.72 -30.64
C ASN A 65 16.98 -35.45 -31.96
N ARG A 66 17.38 -34.71 -32.99
CA ARG A 66 17.70 -35.24 -34.31
C ARG A 66 19.16 -35.68 -34.39
N THR A 67 20.07 -34.91 -33.81
CA THR A 67 21.52 -35.19 -33.78
C THR A 67 21.90 -36.20 -32.70
N ARG A 68 21.45 -36.03 -31.45
CA ARG A 68 21.86 -36.89 -30.30
C ARG A 68 21.03 -38.15 -30.16
N ARG A 69 19.72 -38.05 -30.39
CA ARG A 69 18.77 -39.16 -30.18
C ARG A 69 18.39 -39.87 -31.48
N GLY A 70 18.84 -39.39 -32.64
CA GLY A 70 18.54 -39.98 -33.94
C GLY A 70 17.04 -40.11 -34.24
N THR A 71 16.19 -39.25 -33.65
CA THR A 71 14.74 -39.41 -33.78
C THR A 71 14.30 -39.21 -35.23
N GLY A 72 13.81 -40.28 -35.88
CA GLY A 72 13.38 -40.27 -37.28
C GLY A 72 12.06 -39.53 -37.54
N CYS A 73 11.54 -39.66 -38.76
CA CYS A 73 10.24 -39.10 -39.14
C CYS A 73 9.12 -39.73 -38.27
N PRO A 74 8.41 -38.94 -37.43
CA PRO A 74 7.40 -39.48 -36.52
C PRO A 74 6.17 -40.03 -37.25
N PHE A 75 5.93 -39.59 -38.49
CA PHE A 75 4.85 -40.08 -39.35
C PHE A 75 5.15 -41.49 -39.89
N CYS A 76 6.37 -41.70 -40.43
CA CYS A 76 6.81 -43.01 -40.92
C CYS A 76 6.89 -44.05 -39.79
N LEU A 77 7.15 -43.60 -38.55
CA LEU A 77 7.19 -44.44 -37.36
C LEU A 77 5.80 -44.68 -36.72
N GLY A 78 4.72 -44.18 -37.33
CA GLY A 78 3.35 -44.33 -36.81
C GLY A 78 3.08 -43.58 -35.50
N ARG A 79 3.94 -42.62 -35.12
CA ARG A 79 3.84 -41.82 -33.89
C ARG A 79 3.09 -40.50 -34.10
N ARG A 80 2.80 -40.12 -35.35
CA ARG A 80 1.96 -38.98 -35.76
C ARG A 80 1.10 -39.38 -36.97
N ALA A 81 -0.13 -38.87 -37.02
CA ALA A 81 -1.05 -39.10 -38.14
C ALA A 81 -0.59 -38.36 -39.40
N THR A 82 -0.75 -38.97 -40.58
CA THR A 82 -0.45 -38.35 -41.90
C THR A 82 -1.72 -37.81 -42.53
N VAL A 83 -1.61 -36.85 -43.45
CA VAL A 83 -2.74 -36.34 -44.24
C VAL A 83 -3.47 -37.51 -44.96
N ASP A 84 -2.72 -38.51 -45.41
CA ASP A 84 -3.30 -39.68 -46.10
C ASP A 84 -4.06 -40.63 -45.15
N ASN A 85 -3.64 -40.77 -43.88
CA ASN A 85 -4.39 -41.51 -42.84
C ASN A 85 -5.40 -40.66 -42.05
N TRP A 86 -5.42 -39.35 -42.30
CA TRP A 86 -6.30 -38.38 -41.64
C TRP A 86 -7.73 -38.48 -42.18
N PHE A 87 -7.87 -38.66 -43.50
CA PHE A 87 -9.17 -38.67 -44.19
C PHE A 87 -9.90 -40.01 -44.14
N GLU A 88 -9.21 -41.13 -43.91
CA GLU A 88 -9.85 -42.46 -43.93
C GLU A 88 -10.46 -42.90 -42.58
N ARG A 89 -10.08 -42.28 -41.45
CA ARG A 89 -10.50 -42.75 -40.11
C ARG A 89 -11.02 -41.69 -39.14
N PHE A 90 -10.94 -40.40 -39.45
CA PHE A 90 -11.75 -39.40 -38.75
C PHE A 90 -13.12 -39.33 -39.45
N PRO A 91 -14.25 -39.64 -38.80
CA PRO A 91 -15.54 -39.46 -39.44
C PRO A 91 -15.69 -37.99 -39.80
N LEU A 92 -15.76 -37.67 -41.10
CA LEU A 92 -15.83 -36.32 -41.68
C LEU A 92 -16.85 -35.37 -41.00
N GLY A 93 -17.82 -35.93 -40.27
CA GLY A 93 -18.78 -35.17 -39.46
C GLY A 93 -18.25 -34.59 -38.14
N LEU A 94 -17.24 -35.19 -37.49
CA LEU A 94 -16.78 -34.75 -36.16
C LEU A 94 -15.95 -33.46 -36.19
N ILE A 95 -15.21 -33.19 -37.28
CA ILE A 95 -14.46 -31.93 -37.44
C ILE A 95 -15.40 -30.72 -37.46
N ARG A 96 -16.60 -30.88 -38.03
CA ARG A 96 -17.63 -29.83 -38.04
C ARG A 96 -18.12 -29.50 -36.64
N GLU A 97 -17.97 -30.44 -35.71
CA GLU A 97 -18.31 -30.27 -34.31
C GLU A 97 -17.12 -29.79 -33.47
N TRP A 98 -15.96 -29.50 -34.05
CA TRP A 98 -14.84 -28.90 -33.33
C TRP A 98 -15.09 -27.41 -33.05
N ASP A 99 -14.95 -27.00 -31.79
CA ASP A 99 -15.06 -25.59 -31.40
C ASP A 99 -13.68 -24.91 -31.47
N VAL A 100 -13.39 -24.28 -32.62
CA VAL A 100 -12.10 -23.61 -32.90
C VAL A 100 -11.83 -22.48 -31.91
N GLU A 101 -12.85 -21.69 -31.56
CA GLU A 101 -12.70 -20.54 -30.68
C GLU A 101 -12.37 -20.97 -29.25
N LYS A 102 -13.07 -21.98 -28.71
CA LYS A 102 -12.83 -22.47 -27.35
C LYS A 102 -11.62 -23.39 -27.20
N ASN A 103 -11.22 -24.09 -28.26
CA ASN A 103 -10.02 -24.94 -28.24
C ASN A 103 -8.72 -24.14 -28.48
N GLY A 104 -8.80 -22.89 -28.96
CA GLY A 104 -7.66 -21.99 -29.09
C GLY A 104 -6.54 -22.60 -29.95
N ASN A 105 -5.34 -22.73 -29.38
CA ASN A 105 -4.15 -23.25 -30.09
C ASN A 105 -4.10 -24.78 -30.18
N ILE A 106 -5.17 -25.48 -29.81
CA ILE A 106 -5.24 -26.93 -29.92
C ILE A 106 -5.79 -27.24 -31.32
N GLU A 107 -4.90 -27.54 -32.26
CA GLU A 107 -5.29 -27.99 -33.59
C GLU A 107 -5.69 -29.47 -33.53
N PRO A 108 -6.72 -29.90 -34.30
CA PRO A 108 -7.07 -31.32 -34.41
C PRO A 108 -5.86 -32.20 -34.74
N ASP A 109 -4.98 -31.73 -35.63
CA ASP A 109 -3.82 -32.44 -36.16
C ASP A 109 -2.73 -32.71 -35.09
N ASP A 110 -2.79 -32.01 -33.96
CA ASP A 110 -1.88 -32.18 -32.82
C ASP A 110 -2.33 -33.30 -31.85
N ILE A 111 -3.49 -33.93 -32.08
CA ILE A 111 -4.10 -34.86 -31.13
C ILE A 111 -4.27 -36.28 -31.71
N LEU A 112 -3.80 -37.28 -30.94
CA LEU A 112 -4.04 -38.69 -31.24
C LEU A 112 -5.52 -39.07 -31.01
N TYR A 113 -6.10 -39.84 -31.93
CA TYR A 113 -7.51 -40.26 -31.88
C TYR A 113 -7.90 -41.04 -30.61
N SER A 114 -6.94 -41.73 -29.98
CA SER A 114 -7.15 -42.52 -28.76
C SER A 114 -6.96 -41.71 -27.47
N THR A 115 -6.73 -40.40 -27.57
CA THR A 115 -6.46 -39.61 -26.37
C THR A 115 -7.72 -39.43 -25.51
N ASP A 116 -7.50 -39.48 -24.19
CA ASP A 116 -8.47 -39.04 -23.20
C ASP A 116 -8.50 -37.52 -23.01
N ARG A 117 -7.69 -36.76 -23.78
CA ARG A 117 -7.70 -35.31 -23.76
C ARG A 117 -9.09 -34.78 -24.09
N ARG A 118 -9.65 -33.98 -23.18
CA ARG A 118 -10.97 -33.37 -23.32
C ARG A 118 -10.87 -32.05 -24.08
N VAL A 119 -11.68 -31.90 -25.12
CA VAL A 119 -11.75 -30.73 -26.00
C VAL A 119 -13.19 -30.27 -26.15
N TRP A 120 -13.38 -29.02 -26.56
CA TRP A 120 -14.68 -28.42 -26.76
C TRP A 120 -15.29 -28.87 -28.09
N TRP A 121 -16.54 -29.29 -28.02
CA TRP A 121 -17.37 -29.70 -29.14
C TRP A 121 -18.59 -28.77 -29.25
N LYS A 122 -18.98 -28.44 -30.47
CA LYS A 122 -20.19 -27.69 -30.83
C LYS A 122 -21.14 -28.62 -31.59
N CYS A 123 -22.43 -28.59 -31.28
CA CYS A 123 -23.37 -29.54 -31.89
C CYS A 123 -23.64 -29.15 -33.33
N SER A 124 -23.62 -30.16 -34.22
CA SER A 124 -24.01 -30.01 -35.62
C SER A 124 -25.50 -29.66 -35.81
N LYS A 125 -26.38 -30.03 -34.85
CA LYS A 125 -27.83 -29.74 -34.90
C LYS A 125 -28.23 -28.41 -34.29
N ASN A 126 -27.49 -27.93 -33.28
CA ASN A 126 -27.76 -26.66 -32.61
C ASN A 126 -26.44 -26.04 -32.16
N SER A 127 -26.02 -24.96 -32.82
CA SER A 127 -24.76 -24.28 -32.53
C SER A 127 -24.64 -23.72 -31.10
N LYS A 128 -25.77 -23.58 -30.37
CA LYS A 128 -25.77 -23.18 -28.96
C LYS A 128 -25.35 -24.32 -28.02
N HIS A 129 -25.44 -25.58 -28.47
CA HIS A 129 -25.04 -26.72 -27.67
C HIS A 129 -23.53 -26.90 -27.77
N VAL A 130 -22.83 -26.51 -26.73
CA VAL A 130 -21.38 -26.60 -26.63
C VAL A 130 -21.01 -27.39 -25.37
N TRP A 131 -20.19 -28.43 -25.50
CA TRP A 131 -19.82 -29.31 -24.38
C TRP A 131 -18.37 -29.79 -24.48
N ARG A 132 -17.80 -30.29 -23.38
CA ARG A 132 -16.44 -30.85 -23.37
C ARG A 132 -16.45 -32.37 -23.20
N ALA A 133 -15.81 -33.10 -24.10
CA ALA A 133 -15.66 -34.55 -24.05
C ALA A 133 -14.26 -34.98 -24.54
N SER A 134 -13.78 -36.16 -24.13
CA SER A 134 -12.53 -36.69 -24.66
C SER A 134 -12.69 -37.06 -26.13
N VAL A 135 -11.59 -36.97 -26.90
CA VAL A 135 -11.58 -37.36 -28.30
C VAL A 135 -11.95 -38.85 -28.44
N ALA A 136 -11.40 -39.71 -27.58
CA ALA A 136 -11.76 -41.12 -27.52
C ALA A 136 -13.27 -41.34 -27.30
N ASN A 137 -13.89 -40.65 -26.34
CA ASN A 137 -15.33 -40.78 -26.07
C ASN A 137 -16.20 -40.22 -27.21
N ARG A 138 -15.78 -39.13 -27.86
CA ARG A 138 -16.53 -38.57 -28.99
C ARG A 138 -16.53 -39.54 -30.18
N ILE A 139 -15.42 -40.22 -30.43
CA ILE A 139 -15.27 -41.23 -31.49
C ILE A 139 -16.11 -42.49 -31.20
N ALA A 140 -16.26 -42.87 -29.93
CA ALA A 140 -17.16 -43.94 -29.49
C ALA A 140 -18.67 -43.65 -29.71
N ARG A 141 -19.02 -42.61 -30.49
CA ARG A 141 -20.37 -42.23 -30.94
C ARG A 141 -21.34 -41.78 -29.84
N HIS A 142 -20.84 -41.15 -28.78
CA HIS A 142 -21.71 -40.36 -27.90
C HIS A 142 -22.11 -39.06 -28.62
N GLY A 143 -23.41 -38.89 -28.89
CA GLY A 143 -23.97 -37.69 -29.53
C GLY A 143 -23.83 -36.45 -28.64
N CYS A 144 -24.51 -35.37 -29.04
CA CYS A 144 -24.55 -34.17 -28.22
C CYS A 144 -25.32 -34.46 -26.91
N PRO A 145 -24.68 -34.42 -25.72
CA PRO A 145 -25.35 -34.74 -24.46
C PRO A 145 -26.51 -33.79 -24.18
N ILE A 146 -26.40 -32.53 -24.60
CA ILE A 146 -27.44 -31.51 -24.43
C ILE A 146 -28.69 -31.85 -25.27
N CYS A 147 -28.51 -32.32 -26.52
CA CYS A 147 -29.63 -32.80 -27.34
C CYS A 147 -30.33 -34.02 -26.73
N GLU A 148 -29.59 -34.83 -25.98
CA GLU A 148 -30.08 -36.05 -25.34
C GLU A 148 -30.55 -35.80 -23.89
N GLY A 149 -30.62 -34.54 -23.45
CA GLY A 149 -31.04 -34.16 -22.09
C GLY A 149 -30.09 -34.59 -20.98
N ARG A 150 -28.84 -34.97 -21.31
CA ARG A 150 -27.82 -35.35 -20.33
C ARG A 150 -27.10 -34.11 -19.78
N PRO A 151 -26.87 -34.02 -18.46
CA PRO A 151 -26.14 -32.91 -17.86
C PRO A 151 -24.65 -32.95 -18.29
N THR A 152 -24.10 -31.78 -18.65
CA THR A 152 -22.71 -31.62 -19.10
C THR A 152 -21.71 -31.39 -17.97
N SER A 153 -22.21 -31.18 -16.76
CA SER A 153 -21.47 -30.86 -15.54
C SER A 153 -22.18 -31.50 -14.34
N LYS A 154 -21.49 -31.65 -13.22
CA LYS A 154 -22.14 -32.10 -11.98
C LYS A 154 -22.99 -30.94 -11.41
N PRO A 155 -24.16 -31.20 -10.80
CA PRO A 155 -25.01 -30.14 -10.23
C PRO A 155 -24.32 -29.25 -9.19
N ASN A 156 -23.30 -29.79 -8.51
CA ASN A 156 -22.49 -29.09 -7.50
C ASN A 156 -21.13 -28.59 -8.03
N SER A 157 -20.94 -28.59 -9.36
CA SER A 157 -19.72 -28.12 -9.99
C SER A 157 -19.55 -26.60 -9.87
N LEU A 158 -18.31 -26.12 -9.99
CA LEU A 158 -18.01 -24.70 -9.86
C LEU A 158 -18.68 -23.87 -10.96
N VAL A 159 -18.77 -24.38 -12.18
CA VAL A 159 -19.38 -23.65 -13.31
C VAL A 159 -20.87 -23.41 -13.09
N GLU A 160 -21.59 -24.41 -12.54
CA GLU A 160 -23.04 -24.29 -12.29
C GLU A 160 -23.32 -23.40 -11.09
N CYS A 161 -22.65 -23.64 -9.96
CA CYS A 161 -22.95 -22.94 -8.73
C CYS A 161 -22.34 -21.53 -8.65
N ARG A 162 -21.21 -21.28 -9.34
CA ARG A 162 -20.42 -20.04 -9.27
C ARG A 162 -19.79 -19.67 -10.63
N PRO A 163 -20.62 -19.33 -11.64
CA PRO A 163 -20.14 -18.94 -12.97
C PRO A 163 -19.20 -17.72 -12.94
N ASP A 164 -19.39 -16.82 -11.96
CA ASP A 164 -18.54 -15.66 -11.71
C ASP A 164 -17.09 -16.02 -11.36
N LEU A 165 -16.89 -17.15 -10.66
CA LEU A 165 -15.57 -17.69 -10.36
C LEU A 165 -15.03 -18.52 -11.53
N ALA A 166 -15.88 -19.26 -12.23
CA ALA A 166 -15.48 -20.00 -13.43
C ALA A 166 -14.90 -19.06 -14.52
N MET A 167 -15.44 -17.85 -14.67
CA MET A 167 -14.87 -16.81 -15.54
C MET A 167 -13.46 -16.35 -15.12
N GLN A 168 -13.10 -16.53 -13.86
CA GLN A 168 -11.77 -16.20 -13.33
C GLN A 168 -10.82 -17.41 -13.37
N TRP A 169 -11.21 -18.53 -14.00
CA TRP A 169 -10.32 -19.67 -14.19
C TRP A 169 -9.18 -19.30 -15.12
N HIS A 170 -7.95 -19.68 -14.76
CA HIS A 170 -6.82 -19.36 -15.61
C HIS A 170 -6.89 -20.15 -16.94
N PRO A 171 -6.71 -19.51 -18.11
CA PRO A 171 -6.93 -20.16 -19.42
C PRO A 171 -5.97 -21.32 -19.73
N SER A 172 -4.71 -21.25 -19.30
CA SER A 172 -3.69 -22.26 -19.66
C SER A 172 -2.97 -22.96 -18.50
N LYS A 173 -2.97 -22.41 -17.28
CA LYS A 173 -2.16 -22.93 -16.15
C LYS A 173 -2.79 -24.09 -15.37
N ASN A 174 -4.05 -24.41 -15.63
CA ASN A 174 -4.75 -25.52 -14.98
C ASN A 174 -4.71 -26.82 -15.79
N THR A 175 -3.93 -26.85 -16.88
CA THR A 175 -3.71 -28.00 -17.77
C THR A 175 -5.01 -28.72 -18.15
N ASP A 176 -5.28 -29.87 -17.53
CA ASP A 176 -6.42 -30.76 -17.83
C ASP A 176 -7.57 -30.61 -16.82
N LEU A 177 -7.48 -29.66 -15.88
CA LEU A 177 -8.51 -29.38 -14.90
C LEU A 177 -9.30 -28.15 -15.29
N PHE A 178 -10.63 -28.27 -15.19
CA PHE A 178 -11.56 -27.23 -15.63
C PHE A 178 -12.66 -26.97 -14.60
N PRO A 179 -13.38 -25.84 -14.70
CA PRO A 179 -14.41 -25.47 -13.73
C PRO A 179 -15.52 -26.52 -13.53
N GLU A 180 -16.00 -27.16 -14.60
CA GLU A 180 -17.02 -28.22 -14.52
C GLU A 180 -16.54 -29.52 -13.85
N ASP A 181 -15.23 -29.73 -13.73
CA ASP A 181 -14.64 -30.95 -13.15
C ASP A 181 -14.42 -30.83 -11.63
N VAL A 182 -14.57 -29.63 -11.06
CA VAL A 182 -14.39 -29.36 -9.64
C VAL A 182 -15.71 -28.96 -9.00
N THR A 183 -15.96 -29.42 -7.78
CA THR A 183 -17.10 -28.98 -6.99
C THR A 183 -16.77 -27.71 -6.21
N ILE A 184 -17.79 -26.97 -5.78
CA ILE A 184 -17.62 -25.76 -4.95
C ILE A 184 -16.91 -26.01 -3.61
N GLY A 185 -16.91 -27.26 -3.11
CA GLY A 185 -16.19 -27.68 -1.90
C GLY A 185 -14.79 -28.23 -2.14
N SER A 186 -14.31 -28.21 -3.39
CA SER A 186 -13.04 -28.84 -3.75
C SER A 186 -11.84 -28.15 -3.08
N GLN A 187 -10.96 -28.95 -2.47
CA GLN A 187 -9.70 -28.48 -1.87
C GLN A 187 -8.55 -28.39 -2.89
N ARG A 188 -8.82 -28.60 -4.19
CA ARG A 188 -7.80 -28.50 -5.23
C ARG A 188 -7.32 -27.05 -5.37
N ARG A 189 -6.00 -26.86 -5.37
CA ARG A 189 -5.35 -25.59 -5.68
C ARG A 189 -5.28 -25.44 -7.20
N VAL A 190 -5.81 -24.33 -7.70
CA VAL A 190 -5.88 -24.03 -9.13
C VAL A 190 -5.46 -22.58 -9.35
N TRP A 191 -5.01 -22.29 -10.56
CA TRP A 191 -4.67 -20.95 -11.00
C TRP A 191 -5.92 -20.18 -11.40
N TRP A 192 -5.95 -18.92 -10.98
CA TRP A 192 -7.00 -17.96 -11.26
C TRP A 192 -6.41 -16.74 -11.93
N ARG A 193 -7.24 -16.05 -12.71
CA ARG A 193 -6.93 -14.78 -13.36
C ARG A 193 -8.08 -13.81 -13.16
N CYS A 194 -7.80 -12.60 -12.69
CA CYS A 194 -8.81 -11.56 -12.56
C CYS A 194 -8.89 -10.74 -13.86
N PRO A 195 -10.08 -10.38 -14.35
CA PRO A 195 -10.21 -9.54 -15.54
C PRO A 195 -9.72 -8.09 -15.33
N ASN A 196 -9.58 -7.63 -14.09
CA ASN A 196 -9.20 -6.24 -13.76
C ASN A 196 -7.70 -5.94 -13.97
N GLY A 197 -6.87 -6.94 -14.25
CA GLY A 197 -5.45 -6.74 -14.51
C GLY A 197 -4.84 -7.95 -15.21
N PRO A 198 -4.04 -7.75 -16.27
CA PRO A 198 -3.48 -8.86 -17.04
C PRO A 198 -2.50 -9.71 -16.21
N ASP A 199 -1.88 -9.12 -15.20
CA ASP A 199 -0.92 -9.70 -14.26
C ASP A 199 -1.57 -10.21 -12.95
N HIS A 200 -2.90 -10.13 -12.83
CA HIS A 200 -3.62 -10.59 -11.64
C HIS A 200 -3.82 -12.10 -11.68
N GLU A 201 -2.72 -12.84 -11.56
CA GLU A 201 -2.71 -14.29 -11.58
C GLU A 201 -2.29 -14.84 -10.23
N TRP A 202 -3.04 -15.81 -9.69
CA TRP A 202 -2.72 -16.42 -8.40
C TRP A 202 -3.26 -17.83 -8.27
N GLU A 203 -2.61 -18.60 -7.40
CA GLU A 203 -3.04 -19.96 -7.05
C GLU A 203 -3.84 -19.95 -5.74
N ALA A 204 -5.02 -20.57 -5.72
CA ALA A 204 -5.86 -20.71 -4.53
C ALA A 204 -6.74 -21.96 -4.60
N MET A 205 -7.19 -22.46 -3.44
CA MET A 205 -8.16 -23.56 -3.37
C MET A 205 -9.54 -23.11 -3.86
N VAL A 206 -10.26 -23.99 -4.55
CA VAL A 206 -11.63 -23.70 -5.03
C VAL A 206 -12.58 -23.41 -3.88
N SER A 207 -12.61 -24.25 -2.84
CA SER A 207 -13.38 -24.06 -1.61
C SER A 207 -13.16 -22.69 -0.96
N MET A 208 -11.88 -22.30 -0.83
CA MET A 208 -11.49 -21.01 -0.27
C MET A 208 -11.93 -19.86 -1.17
N ARG A 209 -11.92 -20.00 -2.50
CA ARG A 209 -12.41 -18.97 -3.42
C ARG A 209 -13.93 -18.81 -3.41
N VAL A 210 -14.65 -19.88 -3.12
CA VAL A 210 -16.09 -19.84 -2.92
C VAL A 210 -16.44 -19.13 -1.60
N GLN A 211 -15.68 -19.40 -0.53
CA GLN A 211 -15.87 -18.82 0.82
C GLN A 211 -15.29 -17.41 0.99
N SER A 212 -14.15 -17.12 0.37
CA SER A 212 -13.38 -15.88 0.56
C SER A 212 -13.52 -14.91 -0.61
N SER A 213 -13.29 -13.63 -0.30
CA SER A 213 -13.66 -12.52 -1.17
C SER A 213 -12.52 -12.11 -2.11
N GLY A 214 -12.69 -12.42 -3.39
CA GLY A 214 -12.15 -11.64 -4.50
C GLY A 214 -10.66 -11.78 -4.83
N CYS A 215 -10.20 -10.91 -5.73
CA CYS A 215 -8.83 -10.90 -6.24
C CYS A 215 -7.85 -10.29 -5.21
N PRO A 216 -6.71 -10.96 -4.91
CA PRO A 216 -5.73 -10.49 -3.91
C PRO A 216 -5.02 -9.19 -4.31
N PHE A 217 -5.07 -8.82 -5.59
CA PHE A 217 -4.49 -7.60 -6.15
C PHE A 217 -5.50 -6.43 -6.17
N CYS A 218 -6.80 -6.72 -6.35
CA CYS A 218 -7.85 -5.70 -6.46
C CYS A 218 -8.38 -5.20 -5.11
N ARG A 219 -8.15 -5.94 -4.03
CA ARG A 219 -8.63 -5.54 -2.70
C ARG A 219 -8.14 -4.14 -2.32
N MET A 220 -8.90 -3.48 -1.45
CA MET A 220 -8.61 -2.09 -1.03
C MET A 220 -7.17 -1.92 -0.51
N PHE A 221 -6.66 -2.89 0.25
CA PHE A 221 -5.27 -2.97 0.70
C PHE A 221 -4.62 -4.25 0.18
N PRO A 222 -4.03 -4.22 -1.03
CA PRO A 222 -3.50 -5.43 -1.66
C PRO A 222 -2.19 -5.85 -1.00
N ARG A 223 -2.05 -7.15 -0.74
CA ARG A 223 -0.82 -7.74 -0.20
C ARG A 223 0.15 -8.20 -1.31
N ARG A 224 -0.34 -8.27 -2.55
CA ARG A 224 0.46 -8.62 -3.73
C ARG A 224 0.56 -7.41 -4.63
N LEU A 225 1.79 -7.09 -5.02
CA LEU A 225 2.08 -6.01 -5.96
C LEU A 225 1.66 -6.43 -7.37
N SER A 226 1.12 -5.47 -8.10
CA SER A 226 0.78 -5.52 -9.51
C SER A 226 1.04 -4.14 -10.08
N SER A 227 1.28 -4.09 -11.39
CA SER A 227 1.38 -2.83 -12.14
C SER A 227 0.16 -1.91 -11.91
N THR A 228 -1.01 -2.45 -11.61
CA THR A 228 -2.24 -1.68 -11.43
C THR A 228 -2.49 -1.24 -9.98
N ASN A 229 -1.67 -1.67 -9.01
CA ASN A 229 -1.96 -1.45 -7.59
C ASN A 229 -0.80 -0.93 -6.73
N SER A 230 0.29 -0.51 -7.37
CA SER A 230 1.40 0.15 -6.69
C SER A 230 0.97 1.44 -5.98
N LEU A 231 1.78 1.89 -5.03
CA LEU A 231 1.56 3.15 -4.31
C LEU A 231 1.56 4.33 -5.28
N ALA A 232 2.45 4.33 -6.27
CA ALA A 232 2.47 5.32 -7.35
C ALA A 232 1.14 5.40 -8.11
N THR A 233 0.55 4.26 -8.46
CA THR A 233 -0.70 4.22 -9.22
C THR A 233 -1.91 4.61 -8.35
N ARG A 234 -1.97 4.17 -7.09
CA ARG A 234 -3.17 4.32 -6.25
C ARG A 234 -3.18 5.54 -5.34
N ALA A 235 -2.02 6.11 -5.02
CA ALA A 235 -1.90 7.30 -4.20
C ALA A 235 -0.84 8.27 -4.76
N PRO A 236 -1.05 8.81 -5.98
CA PRO A 236 -0.09 9.71 -6.63
C PRO A 236 0.21 10.97 -5.80
N HIS A 237 -0.76 11.46 -5.01
CA HIS A 237 -0.59 12.61 -4.13
C HIS A 237 0.45 12.39 -3.01
N LEU A 238 0.73 11.14 -2.63
CA LEU A 238 1.73 10.82 -1.60
C LEU A 238 3.16 10.71 -2.16
N ILE A 239 3.30 10.65 -3.49
CA ILE A 239 4.60 10.48 -4.14
C ILE A 239 5.46 11.72 -3.97
N ALA A 240 4.85 12.90 -3.95
CA ALA A 240 5.51 14.15 -3.65
C ALA A 240 6.09 14.19 -2.22
N GLU A 241 5.55 13.39 -1.30
CA GLU A 241 6.06 13.27 0.06
C GLU A 241 7.03 12.10 0.24
N TRP A 242 7.29 11.28 -0.78
CA TRP A 242 8.26 10.19 -0.69
C TRP A 242 9.66 10.76 -0.56
N HIS A 243 10.43 10.32 0.44
CA HIS A 243 11.76 10.87 0.64
C HIS A 243 12.69 10.49 -0.52
N PRO A 244 13.43 11.45 -1.12
CA PRO A 244 14.21 11.23 -2.36
C PRO A 244 15.39 10.27 -2.20
N THR A 245 16.06 10.26 -1.05
CA THR A 245 17.31 9.48 -0.86
C THR A 245 17.25 8.40 0.23
N LYS A 246 16.49 8.61 1.32
CA LYS A 246 16.48 7.70 2.48
C LYS A 246 15.79 6.35 2.27
N ASN A 247 15.02 6.19 1.20
CA ASN A 247 14.39 4.91 0.86
C ASN A 247 15.30 3.96 0.05
N GLY A 248 16.54 4.38 -0.24
CA GLY A 248 17.50 3.57 -1.00
C GLY A 248 16.96 3.21 -2.38
N THR A 249 16.95 1.92 -2.70
CA THR A 249 16.42 1.39 -3.98
C THR A 249 14.91 1.22 -3.99
N LEU A 250 14.22 1.41 -2.86
CA LEU A 250 12.78 1.21 -2.78
C LEU A 250 12.03 2.37 -3.44
N THR A 251 11.32 2.08 -4.51
CA THR A 251 10.49 3.08 -5.20
C THR A 251 9.01 2.93 -4.83
N PRO A 252 8.19 3.97 -5.01
CA PRO A 252 6.74 3.85 -4.86
C PRO A 252 6.06 2.87 -5.83
N ASN A 253 6.76 2.42 -6.88
CA ASN A 253 6.25 1.37 -7.77
C ASN A 253 6.41 -0.03 -7.18
N ASP A 254 7.32 -0.22 -6.22
CA ASP A 254 7.67 -1.53 -5.65
C ASP A 254 6.84 -1.91 -4.43
N VAL A 255 5.93 -1.03 -4.01
CA VAL A 255 5.14 -1.17 -2.77
C VAL A 255 3.67 -0.91 -3.03
N THR A 256 2.80 -1.62 -2.31
CA THR A 256 1.36 -1.34 -2.30
C THR A 256 1.02 -0.39 -1.15
N MET A 257 -0.15 0.24 -1.22
CA MET A 257 -0.66 1.03 -0.09
C MET A 257 -0.77 0.21 1.21
N GLY A 258 -0.98 -1.11 1.14
CA GLY A 258 -1.11 -1.99 2.30
C GLY A 258 0.21 -2.59 2.81
N ALA A 259 1.36 -2.17 2.28
CA ALA A 259 2.64 -2.76 2.62
C ALA A 259 2.99 -2.55 4.11
N PRO A 260 3.31 -3.62 4.87
CA PRO A 260 3.73 -3.53 6.27
C PRO A 260 5.22 -3.16 6.38
N ARG A 261 5.68 -2.22 5.54
CA ARG A 261 7.07 -1.78 5.46
C ARG A 261 7.17 -0.31 5.86
N ALA A 262 8.20 0.04 6.62
CA ALA A 262 8.51 1.43 6.94
C ALA A 262 9.13 2.12 5.71
N ALA A 263 8.76 3.38 5.51
CA ALA A 263 9.35 4.25 4.51
C ALA A 263 9.56 5.65 5.08
N TRP A 264 10.55 6.34 4.55
CA TRP A 264 10.85 7.72 4.85
C TRP A 264 10.00 8.65 3.99
N TRP A 265 9.46 9.68 4.63
CA TRP A 265 8.61 10.71 4.04
C TRP A 265 9.18 12.09 4.36
N VAL A 266 8.89 13.06 3.50
CA VAL A 266 9.17 14.47 3.71
C VAL A 266 7.88 15.24 3.47
N CYS A 267 7.38 15.94 4.48
CA CYS A 267 6.16 16.74 4.31
C CYS A 267 6.46 18.07 3.59
N PRO A 268 5.44 18.80 3.10
CA PRO A 268 5.63 20.09 2.43
C PRO A 268 6.35 21.17 3.27
N LYS A 269 6.41 21.01 4.60
CA LYS A 269 7.18 21.89 5.50
C LYS A 269 8.65 21.46 5.68
N GLY A 270 9.11 20.44 4.95
CA GLY A 270 10.47 19.91 5.00
C GLY A 270 10.77 18.97 6.17
N HIS A 271 9.77 18.60 6.99
CA HIS A 271 10.01 17.63 8.06
C HIS A 271 10.14 16.22 7.50
N GLU A 272 11.26 15.57 7.82
CA GLU A 272 11.54 14.19 7.49
C GLU A 272 11.07 13.25 8.61
N TYR A 273 10.39 12.17 8.27
CA TYR A 273 9.89 11.20 9.25
C TYR A 273 9.73 9.81 8.63
N GLU A 274 9.84 8.79 9.47
CA GLU A 274 9.63 7.39 9.10
C GLU A 274 8.30 6.89 9.66
N THR A 275 7.52 6.18 8.85
CA THR A 275 6.32 5.47 9.30
C THR A 275 6.01 4.30 8.37
N LEU A 276 5.16 3.38 8.83
CA LEU A 276 4.66 2.30 7.98
C LEU A 276 3.86 2.88 6.81
N ILE A 277 4.14 2.38 5.60
CA ILE A 277 3.40 2.77 4.38
C ILE A 277 1.89 2.58 4.60
N ALA A 278 1.49 1.44 5.17
CA ALA A 278 0.09 1.16 5.50
C ALA A 278 -0.57 2.16 6.47
N ASN A 279 0.21 2.79 7.37
CA ASN A 279 -0.33 3.82 8.26
C ASN A 279 -0.47 5.16 7.53
N ARG A 280 0.48 5.53 6.66
CA ARG A 280 0.44 6.79 5.88
C ARG A 280 -0.69 6.80 4.86
N THR A 281 -0.94 5.68 4.20
CA THR A 281 -1.86 5.53 3.07
C THR A 281 -3.29 5.16 3.47
N ARG A 282 -3.55 5.01 4.77
CA ARG A 282 -4.87 4.64 5.28
C ARG A 282 -5.91 5.69 4.88
N ILE A 283 -6.91 5.29 4.12
CA ILE A 283 -7.97 6.18 3.63
C ILE A 283 -8.72 6.80 4.83
N GLY A 284 -8.86 8.13 4.84
CA GLY A 284 -9.56 8.89 5.88
C GLY A 284 -8.84 9.05 7.22
N HIS A 285 -7.81 8.25 7.50
CA HIS A 285 -7.09 8.22 8.78
C HIS A 285 -5.57 8.06 8.63
N GLY A 286 -5.01 8.47 7.49
CA GLY A 286 -3.59 8.37 7.22
C GLY A 286 -2.78 9.18 8.23
N THR A 287 -1.77 8.59 8.85
CA THR A 287 -0.89 9.32 9.78
C THR A 287 -0.09 10.36 9.00
N GLY A 288 -0.33 11.64 9.26
CA GLY A 288 0.44 12.74 8.69
C GLY A 288 1.81 12.89 9.33
N CYS A 289 2.49 14.00 9.01
CA CYS A 289 3.77 14.33 9.63
C CYS A 289 3.64 14.47 11.15
N PRO A 290 4.39 13.68 11.95
CA PRO A 290 4.29 13.69 13.41
C PRO A 290 4.77 15.03 14.01
N VAL A 291 5.70 15.71 13.34
CA VAL A 291 6.15 17.05 13.75
C VAL A 291 5.04 18.09 13.56
N CYS A 292 4.39 18.09 12.39
CA CYS A 292 3.26 19.00 12.13
C CYS A 292 2.07 18.74 13.06
N ALA A 293 1.83 17.48 13.43
CA ALA A 293 0.79 17.10 14.37
C ALA A 293 1.15 17.35 15.85
N GLY A 294 2.41 17.72 16.14
CA GLY A 294 2.88 17.95 17.51
C GLY A 294 3.13 16.67 18.32
N HIS A 295 3.23 15.51 17.66
CA HIS A 295 3.57 14.24 18.28
C HIS A 295 5.08 13.98 18.35
N GLN A 296 5.89 14.73 17.60
CA GLN A 296 7.35 14.65 17.62
C GLN A 296 7.97 16.04 17.71
N LEU A 297 8.94 16.21 18.61
CA LEU A 297 9.72 17.43 18.78
C LEU A 297 11.04 17.32 18.01
N ILE A 298 11.35 18.33 17.19
CA ILE A 298 12.67 18.57 16.60
C ILE A 298 13.24 19.90 17.12
N PRO A 299 14.56 20.13 17.06
CA PRO A 299 15.20 21.32 17.64
C PRO A 299 14.54 22.66 17.25
N SER A 300 14.12 22.79 15.99
CA SER A 300 13.45 23.99 15.46
C SER A 300 12.01 24.18 15.93
N THR A 301 11.37 23.15 16.49
CA THR A 301 9.96 23.19 16.95
C THR A 301 9.82 23.23 18.47
N THR A 302 10.94 23.29 19.19
CA THR A 302 10.94 23.36 20.66
C THR A 302 10.37 24.69 21.15
N PHE A 303 9.90 24.71 22.40
CA PHE A 303 9.41 25.92 23.05
C PHE A 303 10.48 27.02 23.09
N ALA A 304 11.73 26.66 23.44
CA ALA A 304 12.86 27.59 23.41
C ALA A 304 13.12 28.18 22.02
N ALA A 305 13.07 27.36 20.97
CA ALA A 305 13.33 27.82 19.60
C ALA A 305 12.26 28.78 19.09
N ILE A 306 10.98 28.51 19.39
CA ILE A 306 9.87 29.33 18.88
C ILE A 306 9.63 30.58 19.74
N PHE A 307 9.85 30.50 21.06
CA PHE A 307 9.56 31.58 22.01
C PHE A 307 10.75 31.92 22.91
N PRO A 308 11.90 32.37 22.37
CA PRO A 308 13.11 32.62 23.15
C PRO A 308 12.89 33.64 24.29
N ASN A 309 12.10 34.68 24.04
CA ASN A 309 11.80 35.70 25.06
C ASN A 309 10.97 35.16 26.23
N ILE A 310 10.09 34.18 25.99
CA ILE A 310 9.32 33.55 27.08
C ILE A 310 10.18 32.49 27.76
N ALA A 311 11.01 31.75 27.02
CA ALA A 311 11.95 30.78 27.56
C ALA A 311 12.97 31.42 28.50
N ALA A 312 13.36 32.69 28.27
CA ALA A 312 14.17 33.47 29.20
C ALA A 312 13.52 33.68 30.58
N GLU A 313 12.19 33.55 30.69
CA GLU A 313 11.47 33.61 31.96
C GLU A 313 11.30 32.22 32.62
N TRP A 314 11.94 31.17 32.11
CA TRP A 314 11.92 29.85 32.74
C TRP A 314 12.60 29.91 34.11
N HIS A 315 11.98 29.31 35.13
CA HIS A 315 12.59 29.34 36.45
C HIS A 315 13.87 28.47 36.48
N PRO A 316 15.02 28.99 36.99
CA PRO A 316 16.31 28.31 36.88
C PRO A 316 16.40 26.98 37.65
N THR A 317 15.72 26.85 38.79
CA THR A 317 15.84 25.66 39.67
C THR A 317 14.54 24.90 39.99
N LYS A 318 13.36 25.51 39.83
CA LYS A 318 12.07 24.92 40.27
C LYS A 318 11.40 23.97 39.27
N ASN A 319 11.99 23.79 38.09
CA ASN A 319 11.45 22.89 37.05
C ASN A 319 12.17 21.53 36.98
N GLY A 320 13.05 21.24 37.95
CA GLY A 320 13.83 20.00 37.98
C GLY A 320 14.69 19.85 36.73
N SER A 321 14.63 18.67 36.11
CA SER A 321 15.35 18.36 34.86
C SER A 321 14.67 18.83 33.58
N LEU A 322 13.45 19.38 33.66
CA LEU A 322 12.69 19.77 32.47
C LEU A 322 13.23 21.10 31.90
N LEU A 323 13.82 21.04 30.70
CA LEU A 323 14.37 22.20 30.02
C LEU A 323 13.36 22.80 29.02
N PRO A 324 13.48 24.11 28.71
CA PRO A 324 12.72 24.76 27.64
C PRO A 324 12.86 24.12 26.25
N THR A 325 13.93 23.37 26.01
CA THR A 325 14.22 22.64 24.77
C THR A 325 13.47 21.31 24.68
N ASP A 326 12.98 20.78 25.79
CA ASP A 326 12.41 19.42 25.86
C ASP A 326 10.90 19.40 25.62
N VAL A 327 10.29 20.58 25.48
CA VAL A 327 8.84 20.77 25.47
C VAL A 327 8.36 21.54 24.25
N ALA A 328 7.16 21.23 23.79
CA ALA A 328 6.50 21.98 22.72
C ALA A 328 5.84 23.26 23.26
N PRO A 329 5.69 24.32 22.45
CA PRO A 329 5.06 25.56 22.91
C PRO A 329 3.61 25.43 23.40
N HIS A 330 2.89 24.43 22.92
CA HIS A 330 1.47 24.22 23.24
C HIS A 330 1.28 23.18 24.34
N ALA A 331 2.38 22.72 24.95
CA ALA A 331 2.33 21.62 25.89
C ALA A 331 1.56 22.02 27.17
N GLY A 332 0.83 21.05 27.72
CA GLY A 332 0.03 21.20 28.94
C GLY A 332 0.84 21.18 30.23
N HIS A 333 2.17 21.20 30.17
CA HIS A 333 3.04 21.11 31.34
C HIS A 333 2.93 22.37 32.19
N ARG A 334 2.67 22.18 33.48
CA ARG A 334 2.63 23.26 34.48
C ARG A 334 4.03 23.45 35.04
N VAL A 335 4.63 24.60 34.74
CA VAL A 335 6.02 24.92 35.08
C VAL A 335 6.11 26.25 35.83
N TRP A 336 7.20 26.43 36.56
CA TRP A 336 7.56 27.65 37.26
C TRP A 336 8.24 28.64 36.31
N TRP A 337 7.86 29.90 36.45
CA TRP A 337 8.37 31.05 35.71
C TRP A 337 8.95 32.06 36.67
N LYS A 338 9.94 32.82 36.21
CA LYS A 338 10.57 33.92 36.93
C LYS A 338 10.72 35.12 36.01
N CYS A 339 10.13 36.25 36.38
CA CYS A 339 10.26 37.50 35.63
C CYS A 339 11.45 38.30 36.17
N ALA A 340 12.26 38.88 35.28
CA ALA A 340 13.40 39.72 35.68
C ALA A 340 13.00 41.06 36.32
N LYS A 341 11.73 41.47 36.22
CA LYS A 341 11.23 42.76 36.75
C LYS A 341 11.11 42.83 38.27
N GLY A 342 11.18 41.70 38.97
CA GLY A 342 11.11 41.67 40.42
C GLY A 342 11.67 40.36 41.00
N PRO A 343 12.37 40.41 42.14
CA PRO A 343 13.01 39.23 42.71
C PRO A 343 12.01 38.18 43.18
N ASP A 344 10.78 38.60 43.53
CA ASP A 344 9.67 37.77 44.00
C ASP A 344 8.65 37.43 42.89
N HIS A 345 8.95 37.77 41.63
CA HIS A 345 8.06 37.49 40.50
C HIS A 345 8.19 36.03 40.05
N GLU A 346 7.79 35.12 40.92
CA GLU A 346 7.81 33.69 40.67
C GLU A 346 6.39 33.13 40.69
N TRP A 347 6.00 32.43 39.62
CA TRP A 347 4.66 31.87 39.52
C TRP A 347 4.64 30.59 38.70
N GLN A 348 3.59 29.80 38.91
CA GLN A 348 3.38 28.55 38.18
C GLN A 348 2.20 28.68 37.22
N THR A 349 2.38 28.29 35.96
CA THR A 349 1.28 28.18 34.97
C THR A 349 1.67 27.20 33.87
N ILE A 350 0.71 26.79 33.04
CA ILE A 350 0.97 25.92 31.89
C ILE A 350 1.62 26.68 30.73
N ILE A 351 2.50 26.01 29.97
CA ILE A 351 3.24 26.62 28.84
C ILE A 351 2.28 27.22 27.81
N ASN A 352 1.21 26.50 27.43
CA ASN A 352 0.21 26.98 26.48
C ASN A 352 -0.43 28.35 26.87
N GLN A 353 -0.59 28.66 28.16
CA GLN A 353 -1.12 29.98 28.60
C GLN A 353 -0.13 31.14 28.36
N ARG A 354 1.15 30.83 28.19
CA ARG A 354 2.22 31.80 27.91
C ARG A 354 2.41 32.03 26.41
N THR A 355 2.10 31.04 25.57
CA THR A 355 2.42 31.02 24.13
C THR A 355 1.20 31.26 23.24
N ASN A 356 -0.02 30.93 23.70
CA ASN A 356 -1.24 31.14 22.94
C ASN A 356 -1.49 32.63 22.65
N ALA A 357 -1.49 33.03 21.37
CA ALA A 357 -1.62 34.42 20.95
C ALA A 357 -2.88 35.13 21.45
N GLN A 358 -4.02 34.42 21.57
CA GLN A 358 -5.30 35.01 21.98
C GLN A 358 -5.42 35.15 23.51
N ARG A 359 -4.71 34.31 24.29
CA ARG A 359 -4.84 34.24 25.75
C ARG A 359 -3.52 34.44 26.47
N ARG A 360 -2.52 35.04 25.81
CA ARG A 360 -1.16 35.18 26.34
C ARG A 360 -1.17 35.93 27.66
N ARG A 361 -0.85 35.23 28.76
CA ARG A 361 -0.69 35.84 30.08
C ARG A 361 0.80 36.02 30.40
N GLY A 362 1.17 37.26 30.72
CA GLY A 362 2.51 37.59 31.21
C GLY A 362 2.67 37.36 32.72
N CYS A 363 3.66 38.02 33.30
CA CYS A 363 3.88 38.03 34.74
C CYS A 363 2.66 38.58 35.51
N PRO A 364 2.05 37.80 36.43
CA PRO A 364 0.85 38.23 37.17
C PRO A 364 1.15 39.36 38.16
N PHE A 365 2.40 39.51 38.61
CA PHE A 365 2.82 40.59 39.48
C PHE A 365 2.95 41.91 38.69
N CYS A 366 3.58 41.86 37.51
CA CYS A 366 3.65 43.03 36.61
C CYS A 366 2.27 43.51 36.16
N ALA A 367 1.33 42.58 35.97
CA ALA A 367 -0.05 42.89 35.60
C ALA A 367 -0.97 43.21 36.80
N ASN A 368 -0.40 43.38 38.01
CA ASN A 368 -1.14 43.75 39.24
C ASN A 368 -2.23 42.75 39.67
N PHE A 369 -2.17 41.50 39.20
CA PHE A 369 -3.06 40.42 39.64
C PHE A 369 -2.58 39.75 40.93
N ARG A 370 -1.30 39.89 41.28
CA ARG A 370 -0.70 39.41 42.53
C ARG A 370 0.13 40.50 43.18
N VAL A 371 0.15 40.53 44.51
CA VAL A 371 0.99 41.45 45.28
C VAL A 371 2.46 41.01 45.24
N SER A 372 3.35 41.98 45.10
CA SER A 372 4.81 41.86 45.11
C SER A 372 5.40 43.08 45.78
N VAL A 373 6.65 42.97 46.23
CA VAL A 373 7.45 44.11 46.73
C VAL A 373 7.54 45.26 45.71
N THR A 374 7.32 44.99 44.42
CA THR A 374 7.38 45.97 43.33
C THR A 374 6.05 46.69 43.03
N ASN A 375 4.91 46.16 43.52
CA ASN A 375 3.58 46.70 43.22
C ASN A 375 2.66 46.83 44.46
N SER A 376 3.22 46.64 45.66
CA SER A 376 2.46 46.88 46.88
C SER A 376 2.16 48.37 47.05
N LEU A 377 1.06 48.70 47.74
CA LEU A 377 0.71 50.08 48.08
C LEU A 377 1.82 50.74 48.89
N ALA A 378 2.41 50.00 49.85
CA ALA A 378 3.52 50.49 50.67
C ALA A 378 4.75 50.87 49.82
N SER A 379 5.08 50.05 48.82
CA SER A 379 6.27 50.24 48.00
C SER A 379 6.10 51.35 46.97
N ARG A 380 4.91 51.49 46.37
CA ARG A 380 4.66 52.42 45.25
C ARG A 380 4.10 53.77 45.68
N PHE A 381 3.38 53.83 46.80
CA PHE A 381 2.72 55.03 47.30
C PHE A 381 2.85 55.13 48.82
N PRO A 382 4.06 55.36 49.36
CA PRO A 382 4.30 55.42 50.80
C PRO A 382 3.44 56.49 51.50
N ASP A 383 3.23 57.64 50.86
CA ASP A 383 2.41 58.74 51.40
C ASP A 383 0.91 58.43 51.47
N ILE A 384 0.43 57.53 50.60
CA ILE A 384 -0.94 57.03 50.66
C ILE A 384 -1.01 55.91 51.69
N ALA A 385 0.00 55.03 51.72
CA ALA A 385 0.08 53.96 52.71
C ALA A 385 0.12 54.48 54.16
N SER A 386 0.67 55.67 54.41
CA SER A 386 0.64 56.32 55.74
C SER A 386 -0.76 56.73 56.18
N GLN A 387 -1.69 56.95 55.24
CA GLN A 387 -3.10 57.23 55.51
C GLN A 387 -3.93 55.96 55.77
N TRP A 388 -3.29 54.79 55.88
CA TRP A 388 -3.98 53.54 56.17
C TRP A 388 -4.55 53.53 57.59
N HIS A 389 -5.81 53.11 57.74
CA HIS A 389 -6.43 53.12 59.06
C HIS A 389 -5.70 52.16 60.05
N PRO A 390 -5.33 52.60 61.27
CA PRO A 390 -4.49 51.81 62.21
C PRO A 390 -5.07 50.46 62.67
N THR A 391 -6.39 50.36 62.80
CA THR A 391 -7.09 49.18 63.34
C THR A 391 -8.12 48.54 62.41
N LYS A 392 -8.97 49.32 61.72
CA LYS A 392 -10.12 48.82 60.95
C LYS A 392 -9.81 47.94 59.72
N ASN A 393 -8.56 47.91 59.27
CA ASN A 393 -8.15 47.08 58.13
C ASN A 393 -7.48 45.76 58.52
N ARG A 394 -7.31 45.48 59.81
CA ARG A 394 -6.64 44.25 60.27
C ARG A 394 -7.40 43.00 59.78
N PRO A 395 -6.70 41.96 59.30
CA PRO A 395 -5.24 41.75 59.33
C PRO A 395 -4.46 42.35 58.13
N LEU A 396 -5.12 43.06 57.21
CA LEU A 396 -4.48 43.58 56.00
C LEU A 396 -3.55 44.77 56.31
N LYS A 397 -2.38 44.73 55.66
CA LYS A 397 -1.35 45.78 55.72
C LYS A 397 -1.11 46.35 54.33
N PRO A 398 -0.72 47.62 54.17
CA PRO A 398 -0.42 48.21 52.86
C PRO A 398 0.56 47.40 52.00
N LYS A 399 1.56 46.76 52.62
CA LYS A 399 2.54 45.89 51.93
C LYS A 399 1.93 44.62 51.32
N ASN A 400 0.74 44.22 51.76
CA ASN A 400 0.03 43.03 51.30
C ASN A 400 -1.09 43.37 50.29
N VAL A 401 -1.16 44.61 49.82
CA VAL A 401 -2.24 45.10 48.95
C VAL A 401 -1.65 45.75 47.71
N VAL A 402 -2.13 45.36 46.53
CA VAL A 402 -1.72 45.94 45.26
C VAL A 402 -2.27 47.36 45.12
N PHE A 403 -1.45 48.33 44.72
CA PHE A 403 -1.85 49.74 44.66
C PHE A 403 -3.03 50.04 43.73
N SER A 404 -3.28 49.20 42.71
CA SER A 404 -4.35 49.38 41.73
C SER A 404 -5.64 48.61 42.05
N THR A 405 -5.75 47.99 43.23
CA THR A 405 -6.92 47.19 43.60
C THR A 405 -8.19 48.03 43.75
N THR A 406 -9.33 47.47 43.34
CA THR A 406 -10.67 48.04 43.58
C THR A 406 -11.21 47.76 44.98
N ARG A 407 -10.46 47.02 45.81
CA ARG A 407 -10.86 46.71 47.18
C ARG A 407 -10.99 48.00 48.00
N SER A 408 -12.17 48.20 48.59
CA SER A 408 -12.41 49.29 49.55
C SER A 408 -11.80 48.96 50.91
N VAL A 409 -11.06 49.92 51.45
CA VAL A 409 -10.40 49.86 52.76
C VAL A 409 -10.70 51.14 53.53
N TYR A 410 -10.47 51.12 54.84
CA TYR A 410 -10.60 52.31 55.68
C TYR A 410 -9.32 53.14 55.62
N TRP A 411 -9.49 54.45 55.51
CA TRP A 411 -8.41 55.44 55.50
C TRP A 411 -8.55 56.34 56.72
N TYR A 412 -7.44 56.95 57.12
CA TYR A 412 -7.34 57.88 58.22
C TYR A 412 -6.39 59.02 57.81
N CYS A 413 -6.86 60.26 57.83
CA CYS A 413 -6.03 61.42 57.47
C CYS A 413 -5.43 62.09 58.70
N HIS A 414 -4.42 62.93 58.48
CA HIS A 414 -3.76 63.71 59.53
C HIS A 414 -4.68 64.68 60.28
N ARG A 415 -5.84 65.06 59.72
CA ARG A 415 -6.87 65.87 60.40
C ARG A 415 -7.86 65.04 61.23
N GLY A 416 -7.62 63.73 61.38
CA GLY A 416 -8.44 62.84 62.18
C GLY A 416 -9.69 62.28 61.49
N HIS A 417 -9.94 62.61 60.22
CA HIS A 417 -11.08 62.04 59.49
C HIS A 417 -10.80 60.60 59.06
N GLU A 418 -11.83 59.75 59.20
CA GLU A 418 -11.85 58.38 58.69
C GLU A 418 -12.88 58.22 57.57
N TRP A 419 -12.55 57.43 56.55
CA TRP A 419 -13.50 57.14 55.45
C TRP A 419 -13.19 55.79 54.79
N LYS A 420 -14.15 55.23 54.07
CA LYS A 420 -13.99 53.98 53.32
C LYS A 420 -13.95 54.26 51.83
N ALA A 421 -12.87 53.84 51.16
CA ALA A 421 -12.72 54.03 49.71
C ALA A 421 -11.81 52.95 49.07
N PRO A 422 -11.99 52.66 47.77
CA PRO A 422 -11.09 51.80 47.00
C PRO A 422 -9.64 52.32 47.00
N VAL A 423 -8.65 51.41 47.06
CA VAL A 423 -7.23 51.81 46.96
C VAL A 423 -6.91 52.52 45.65
N ARG A 424 -7.43 52.01 44.52
CA ARG A 424 -7.28 52.62 43.19
C ARG A 424 -7.75 54.07 43.12
N ASP A 425 -8.71 54.46 43.95
CA ASP A 425 -9.25 55.83 43.94
C ASP A 425 -8.24 56.83 44.49
N LEU A 426 -7.48 56.45 45.52
CA LEU A 426 -6.44 57.31 46.10
C LEU A 426 -5.17 57.28 45.25
N THR A 427 -4.83 56.14 44.64
CA THR A 427 -3.60 55.98 43.87
C THR A 427 -3.72 56.49 42.42
N HIS A 428 -4.58 55.90 41.60
CA HIS A 428 -4.71 56.26 40.18
C HIS A 428 -5.59 57.47 39.93
N ARG A 429 -6.68 57.62 40.70
CA ARG A 429 -7.64 58.71 40.49
C ARG A 429 -7.33 59.96 41.32
N GLY A 430 -6.29 59.92 42.14
CA GLY A 430 -5.83 61.05 42.95
C GLY A 430 -6.85 61.58 43.95
N ARG A 431 -7.88 60.80 44.31
CA ARG A 431 -8.90 61.23 45.26
C ARG A 431 -8.28 61.37 46.64
N ARG A 432 -8.53 62.49 47.31
CA ARG A 432 -8.07 62.76 48.67
C ARG A 432 -9.20 62.56 49.69
N CYS A 433 -8.89 62.79 50.97
CA CYS A 433 -9.87 62.75 52.04
C CYS A 433 -11.09 63.63 51.69
N PRO A 434 -12.31 63.07 51.59
CA PRO A 434 -13.49 63.82 51.16
C PRO A 434 -13.83 64.95 52.13
N HIS A 435 -13.53 64.78 53.42
CA HIS A 435 -13.80 65.78 54.45
C HIS A 435 -12.79 66.94 54.47
N CYS A 436 -11.62 66.79 53.83
CA CYS A 436 -10.62 67.85 53.75
C CYS A 436 -10.75 68.74 52.51
N VAL A 437 -11.53 68.32 51.50
CA VAL A 437 -11.69 69.06 50.23
C VAL A 437 -12.70 70.22 50.35
N TRP A 438 -13.62 70.16 51.32
CA TRP A 438 -14.71 71.12 51.51
C TRP A 438 -14.47 72.14 52.65
N ARG A 439 -13.21 72.41 53.01
CA ARG A 439 -12.86 73.36 54.07
C ARG A 439 -11.58 74.13 53.77
#